data_AF-W1VMQ1-F1
#
_entry.id   AF-W1VMQ1-F1
#
_cell.length_a   1.000
_cell.length_b   1.000
_cell.length_c   1.000
_cell.angle_alpha   90.00
_cell.angle_beta   90.00
_cell.angle_gamma   90.00
#
_symmetry.space_group_name_H-M   'P 1'
#
loop_
_entity.id
_entity.type
_entity.pdbx_description
1 polymer ?
#
loop_
_entity_poly.entity_id
_entity_poly.type
_entity_poly.pdbx_seq_one_letter_code
_entity_poly.pdbx_strand_id
1 'polypeptide(L)'
;ARPQARVILLGGPAEQVAQALVRWDHAGFARRELAERTELGLPPALRCARLDGPPKAVESVLEEARSRGWDVLGPVDVRTLRRPSAAGPAAQGAAASVQSRALIRVPLSQGRELATMLRLELRERSVHREEAVRVELDPTVLW
;
A
#
# COMPACT_ATOMS: atom_id res chain seq x y z
N ALA A 1 -4.79 24.82 -22.27
CA ALA A 1 -5.82 25.70 -21.67
C ALA A 1 -5.58 27.13 -22.15
N ARG A 2 -6.64 27.91 -22.41
CA ARG A 2 -6.47 29.34 -22.78
C ARG A 2 -6.03 30.14 -21.54
N PRO A 3 -5.11 31.10 -21.68
CA PRO A 3 -4.89 32.10 -20.64
C PRO A 3 -6.24 32.74 -20.26
N GLN A 4 -6.49 32.96 -18.96
CA GLN A 4 -7.71 33.58 -18.41
C GLN A 4 -9.00 32.74 -18.49
N ALA A 5 -8.91 31.45 -18.81
CA ALA A 5 -10.07 30.56 -18.69
C ALA A 5 -10.57 30.51 -17.24
N ARG A 6 -11.88 30.66 -17.04
CA ARG A 6 -12.51 30.55 -15.73
C ARG A 6 -12.50 29.09 -15.27
N VAL A 7 -12.06 28.87 -14.02
CA VAL A 7 -12.10 27.55 -13.35
C VAL A 7 -13.09 27.63 -12.21
N ILE A 8 -13.94 26.61 -12.08
CA ILE A 8 -14.94 26.49 -11.02
C ILE A 8 -14.72 25.16 -10.32
N LEU A 9 -14.61 25.16 -8.99
CA LEU A 9 -14.47 23.97 -8.16
C LEU A 9 -15.85 23.57 -7.62
N LEU A 10 -16.26 22.32 -7.87
CA LEU A 10 -17.56 21.77 -7.49
C LEU A 10 -17.39 20.51 -6.63
N GLY A 11 -18.44 20.10 -5.91
CA GLY A 11 -18.48 18.81 -5.22
C GLY A 11 -17.98 18.77 -3.77
N GLY A 12 -17.97 19.91 -3.06
CA GLY A 12 -17.62 19.95 -1.64
C GLY A 12 -16.18 19.48 -1.35
N PRO A 13 -15.16 20.12 -1.95
CA PRO A 13 -13.77 19.77 -1.70
C PRO A 13 -13.42 19.91 -0.22
N ALA A 14 -12.46 19.10 0.25
CA ALA A 14 -11.86 19.33 1.56
C ALA A 14 -11.33 20.78 1.64
N GLU A 15 -11.64 21.48 2.74
CA GLU A 15 -11.39 22.92 2.87
C GLU A 15 -9.94 23.30 2.58
N GLN A 16 -9.00 22.53 3.14
CA GLN A 16 -7.55 22.76 2.98
C GLN A 16 -7.10 22.65 1.51
N VAL A 17 -7.70 21.72 0.75
CA VAL A 17 -7.42 21.53 -0.69
C VAL A 17 -7.99 22.70 -1.49
N ALA A 18 -9.22 23.12 -1.19
CA ALA A 18 -9.85 24.26 -1.85
C ALA A 18 -9.06 25.55 -1.64
N GLN A 19 -8.65 25.82 -0.39
CA GLN A 19 -7.85 26.98 -0.03
C GLN A 19 -6.49 26.99 -0.73
N ALA A 20 -5.82 25.84 -0.83
CA ALA A 20 -4.55 25.72 -1.54
C ALA A 20 -4.71 26.03 -3.05
N LEU A 21 -5.78 25.53 -3.67
CA LEU A 21 -6.05 25.77 -5.09
C LEU A 21 -6.38 27.24 -5.38
N VAL A 22 -7.25 27.86 -4.57
CA VAL A 22 -7.65 29.28 -4.75
C VAL A 22 -6.46 30.22 -4.59
N ARG A 23 -5.56 29.92 -3.65
CA ARG A 23 -4.32 30.70 -3.43
C ARG A 23 -3.18 30.31 -4.36
N TRP A 24 -3.38 29.28 -5.19
CA TRP A 24 -2.34 28.68 -6.03
C TRP A 24 -1.10 28.16 -5.25
N ASP A 25 -1.26 27.86 -3.95
CA ASP A 25 -0.20 27.37 -3.05
C ASP A 25 -0.13 25.83 -3.01
N HIS A 26 0.13 25.22 -4.16
CA HIS A 26 0.28 23.76 -4.28
C HIS A 26 1.54 23.27 -3.53
N ALA A 27 2.62 24.06 -3.53
CA ALA A 27 3.87 23.70 -2.87
C ALA A 27 3.75 23.70 -1.34
N GLY A 28 3.09 24.70 -0.76
CA GLY A 28 2.83 24.75 0.67
C GLY A 28 1.87 23.66 1.13
N PHE A 29 0.84 23.36 0.33
CA PHE A 29 -0.05 22.23 0.56
C PHE A 29 0.72 20.91 0.60
N ALA A 30 1.52 20.62 -0.44
CA ALA A 30 2.32 19.40 -0.52
C ALA A 30 3.30 19.22 0.66
N ARG A 31 3.91 20.31 1.14
CA ARG A 31 4.81 20.25 2.31
C ARG A 31 4.08 19.86 3.59
N ARG A 32 2.90 20.43 3.86
CA ARG A 32 2.09 20.10 5.05
C ARG A 32 1.60 18.67 5.01
N GLU A 33 1.08 18.28 3.86
CA GLU A 33 0.61 16.92 3.61
C GLU A 33 1.74 15.88 3.80
N LEU A 34 2.94 16.17 3.30
CA LEU A 34 4.09 15.29 3.50
C LEU A 34 4.53 15.21 4.97
N ALA A 35 4.50 16.33 5.69
CA ALA A 35 4.84 16.37 7.11
C ALA A 35 3.89 15.49 7.94
N GLU A 36 2.57 15.62 7.71
CA GLU A 36 1.56 14.79 8.37
C GLU A 36 1.74 13.31 8.03
N ARG A 37 1.98 12.97 6.75
CA ARG A 37 2.27 11.59 6.37
C ARG A 37 3.54 11.04 7.00
N THR A 38 4.55 11.89 7.22
CA THR A 38 5.78 11.49 7.90
C THR A 38 5.50 11.17 9.37
N GLU A 39 4.72 12.01 10.04
CA GLU A 39 4.29 11.79 11.43
C GLU A 39 3.48 10.50 11.59
N LEU A 40 2.58 10.22 10.64
CA LEU A 40 1.73 9.02 10.67
C LEU A 40 2.40 7.75 10.11
N GLY A 41 3.63 7.85 9.59
CA GLY A 41 4.30 6.72 8.95
C GLY A 41 3.54 6.19 7.73
N LEU A 42 3.05 7.09 6.89
CA LEU A 42 2.31 6.78 5.66
C LEU A 42 3.16 7.04 4.41
N PRO A 43 3.00 6.25 3.33
CA PRO A 43 3.65 6.55 2.05
C PRO A 43 3.30 7.96 1.55
N PRO A 44 4.24 8.73 0.99
CA PRO A 44 5.56 8.29 0.54
C PRO A 44 6.69 8.46 1.58
N ALA A 45 6.38 8.72 2.86
CA ALA A 45 7.42 8.90 3.89
C ALA A 45 8.15 7.60 4.27
N LEU A 46 7.58 6.45 3.93
CA LEU A 46 8.13 5.11 4.11
C LEU A 46 8.08 4.33 2.79
N ARG A 47 8.87 3.26 2.71
CA ARG A 47 8.70 2.22 1.69
C ARG A 47 7.75 1.17 2.20
N CYS A 48 6.90 0.67 1.31
CA CYS A 48 5.93 -0.37 1.65
C CYS A 48 6.03 -1.55 0.69
N ALA A 49 5.78 -2.74 1.20
CA ALA A 49 5.54 -3.93 0.40
C ALA A 49 4.20 -4.54 0.81
N ARG A 50 3.30 -4.72 -0.14
CA ARG A 50 2.07 -5.48 0.05
C ARG A 50 2.27 -6.92 -0.38
N LEU A 51 1.84 -7.84 0.48
CA LEU A 51 1.92 -9.27 0.27
C LEU A 51 0.50 -9.82 0.17
N ASP A 52 0.25 -10.64 -0.84
CA ASP A 52 -1.01 -11.34 -1.06
C ASP A 52 -0.72 -12.82 -1.32
N GLY A 53 -1.31 -13.73 -0.56
CA GLY A 53 -1.08 -15.17 -0.73
C GLY A 53 -1.80 -16.02 0.31
N PRO A 54 -1.59 -17.33 0.32
CA PRO A 54 -2.09 -18.21 1.38
C PRO A 54 -1.59 -17.76 2.76
N PRO A 55 -2.41 -17.86 3.83
CA PRO A 55 -2.08 -17.32 5.15
C PRO A 55 -0.71 -17.77 5.69
N LYS A 56 -0.39 -19.06 5.57
CA LYS A 56 0.87 -19.63 6.05
C LYS A 56 2.07 -19.14 5.23
N ALA A 57 1.90 -19.03 3.91
CA ALA A 57 2.92 -18.54 3.01
C ALA A 57 3.22 -17.05 3.29
N VAL A 58 2.18 -16.24 3.56
CA VAL A 58 2.35 -14.84 3.95
C VAL A 58 3.02 -14.75 5.33
N GLU A 59 2.51 -15.48 6.33
CA GLU A 59 3.03 -15.43 7.71
C GLU A 59 4.52 -15.71 7.79
N SER A 60 5.00 -16.73 7.05
CA SER A 60 6.42 -17.08 7.06
C SER A 60 7.33 -15.99 6.48
N VAL A 61 6.87 -15.22 5.48
CA VAL A 61 7.61 -14.03 5.01
C VAL A 61 7.55 -12.89 6.04
N LEU A 62 6.45 -12.77 6.78
CA LEU A 62 6.32 -11.77 7.83
C LEU A 62 7.21 -12.06 9.04
N GLU A 63 7.44 -13.34 9.38
CA GLU A 63 8.38 -13.72 10.44
C GLU A 63 9.79 -13.23 10.15
N GLU A 64 10.27 -13.35 8.91
CA GLU A 64 11.57 -12.80 8.48
C GLU A 64 11.59 -11.26 8.51
N ALA A 65 10.48 -10.59 8.16
CA ALA A 65 10.40 -9.14 8.29
C ALA A 65 10.43 -8.69 9.77
N ARG A 66 9.75 -9.41 10.66
CA ARG A 66 9.76 -9.13 12.11
C ARG A 66 11.12 -9.41 12.74
N SER A 67 11.85 -10.44 12.29
CA SER A 67 13.20 -10.75 12.78
C SER A 67 14.19 -9.60 12.53
N ARG A 68 13.97 -8.83 11.45
CA ARG A 68 14.72 -7.62 11.10
C ARG A 68 14.25 -6.35 11.81
N GLY A 69 13.20 -6.45 12.63
CA GLY A 69 12.61 -5.31 13.34
C GLY A 69 11.81 -4.37 12.42
N TRP A 70 11.34 -4.84 11.27
CA TRP A 70 10.50 -4.05 10.39
C TRP A 70 9.05 -4.00 10.88
N ASP A 71 8.36 -2.92 10.54
CA ASP A 71 6.97 -2.74 10.91
C ASP A 71 6.07 -3.56 9.99
N VAL A 72 5.26 -4.43 10.60
CA VAL A 72 4.44 -5.42 9.91
C VAL A 72 2.99 -5.27 10.33
N LEU A 73 2.10 -5.13 9.35
CA LEU A 73 0.66 -5.07 9.53
C LEU A 73 0.00 -6.29 8.88
N GLY A 74 -0.85 -7.00 9.63
CA GLY A 74 -1.49 -8.23 9.21
C GLY A 74 -0.74 -9.50 9.66
N PRO A 75 -1.11 -10.68 9.12
CA PRO A 75 -1.96 -10.90 7.96
C PRO A 75 -3.47 -10.76 8.25
N VAL A 76 -4.23 -10.28 7.26
CA VAL A 76 -5.68 -10.12 7.33
C VAL A 76 -6.33 -10.89 6.18
N ASP A 77 -7.42 -11.60 6.41
CA ASP A 77 -8.18 -12.26 5.34
C ASP A 77 -8.76 -11.20 4.38
N VAL A 78 -8.43 -11.31 3.09
CA VAL A 78 -8.87 -10.38 2.04
C VAL A 78 -10.40 -10.29 1.96
N ARG A 79 -11.14 -11.33 2.35
CA ARG A 79 -12.61 -11.29 2.42
C ARG A 79 -13.13 -10.29 3.45
N THR A 80 -12.39 -10.06 4.53
CA THR A 80 -12.76 -9.09 5.57
C THR A 80 -12.45 -7.65 5.16
N LEU A 81 -11.50 -7.44 4.23
CA LEU A 81 -11.14 -6.13 3.69
C LEU A 81 -12.16 -5.62 2.66
N ARG A 82 -12.97 -6.52 2.07
CA ARG A 82 -13.98 -6.15 1.08
C ARG A 82 -15.16 -5.46 1.77
N ARG A 83 -15.35 -4.17 1.50
CA ARG A 83 -16.58 -3.45 1.88
C ARG A 83 -17.79 -4.17 1.25
N PRO A 84 -18.87 -4.49 2.00
CA PRO A 84 -20.01 -5.25 1.49
C PRO A 84 -20.64 -4.69 0.20
N SER A 85 -20.49 -3.39 -0.06
CA SER A 85 -21.13 -2.68 -1.18
C SER A 85 -20.34 -2.67 -2.51
N ALA A 86 -19.09 -3.17 -2.56
CA ALA A 86 -18.23 -3.05 -3.75
C ALA A 86 -18.20 -4.31 -4.64
N ALA A 87 -19.10 -5.28 -4.40
CA ALA A 87 -19.09 -6.54 -5.12
C ALA A 87 -19.96 -6.54 -6.38
N GLY A 88 -19.36 -6.19 -7.52
CA GLY A 88 -19.92 -6.51 -8.84
C GLY A 88 -19.88 -8.03 -9.14
N PRO A 89 -20.79 -8.54 -9.99
CA PRO A 89 -20.99 -9.97 -10.24
C PRO A 89 -19.77 -10.70 -10.85
N ALA A 90 -18.79 -9.97 -11.38
CA ALA A 90 -17.57 -10.54 -11.98
C ALA A 90 -16.57 -11.12 -10.96
N ALA A 91 -16.76 -10.90 -9.67
CA ALA A 91 -15.83 -11.34 -8.62
C ALA A 91 -16.14 -12.73 -8.03
N GLN A 92 -17.05 -13.48 -8.67
CA GLN A 92 -17.56 -14.77 -8.17
C GLN A 92 -16.87 -15.98 -8.84
N GLY A 93 -15.98 -15.74 -9.82
CA GLY A 93 -15.42 -16.80 -10.69
C GLY A 93 -13.99 -17.27 -10.37
N ALA A 94 -13.26 -16.64 -9.45
CA ALA A 94 -11.98 -17.16 -9.00
C ALA A 94 -12.23 -17.98 -7.72
N ALA A 95 -12.09 -19.30 -7.81
CA ALA A 95 -12.12 -20.21 -6.68
C ALA A 95 -11.32 -19.58 -5.52
N ALA A 96 -12.03 -19.12 -4.49
CA ALA A 96 -11.47 -18.30 -3.45
C ALA A 96 -10.66 -19.18 -2.49
N SER A 97 -9.44 -19.53 -2.92
CA SER A 97 -8.36 -19.88 -2.02
C SER A 97 -8.31 -18.84 -0.90
N VAL A 98 -8.08 -19.29 0.33
CA VAL A 98 -7.92 -18.38 1.47
C VAL A 98 -6.72 -17.50 1.13
N GLN A 99 -6.98 -16.21 0.90
CA GLN A 99 -5.99 -15.21 0.51
C GLN A 99 -5.89 -14.24 1.67
N SER A 100 -4.70 -14.13 2.23
CA SER A 100 -4.34 -13.15 3.25
C SER A 100 -3.55 -12.02 2.62
N ARG A 101 -3.79 -10.82 3.13
CA ARG A 101 -3.05 -9.60 2.81
C ARG A 101 -2.25 -9.13 4.01
N ALA A 102 -1.02 -8.73 3.78
CA ALA A 102 -0.17 -8.10 4.76
C ALA A 102 0.62 -6.93 4.16
N LEU A 103 1.11 -6.06 5.03
CA LEU A 103 1.93 -4.92 4.67
C LEU A 103 3.22 -4.89 5.50
N ILE A 104 4.36 -4.76 4.84
CA ILE A 104 5.64 -4.46 5.49
C ILE A 104 5.96 -2.99 5.22
N ARG A 105 6.32 -2.24 6.26
CA ARG A 105 6.73 -0.83 6.18
C ARG A 105 8.14 -0.66 6.71
N VAL A 106 8.97 0.05 5.95
CA VAL A 106 10.37 0.33 6.32
C VAL A 106 10.74 1.79 6.03
N PRO A 107 11.72 2.36 6.76
CA PRO A 107 12.32 3.63 6.39
C PRO A 107 12.81 3.65 4.94
N LEU A 108 12.77 4.82 4.29
CA LEU A 108 13.20 4.96 2.89
C LEU A 108 14.62 4.44 2.62
N SER A 109 15.52 4.58 3.60
CA SER A 109 16.90 4.10 3.55
C SER A 109 17.01 2.57 3.44
N GLN A 110 16.03 1.83 3.98
CA GLN A 110 16.01 0.37 4.01
C GLN A 110 15.25 -0.25 2.83
N GLY A 111 14.71 0.55 1.91
CA GLY A 111 13.93 0.05 0.77
C GLY A 111 14.66 -0.98 -0.11
N ARG A 112 15.97 -0.80 -0.30
CA ARG A 112 16.80 -1.77 -1.04
C ARG A 112 16.95 -3.10 -0.30
N GLU A 113 17.06 -3.04 1.01
CA GLU A 113 17.15 -4.22 1.87
C GLU A 113 15.83 -5.01 1.83
N LEU A 114 14.70 -4.31 1.97
CA LEU A 114 13.35 -4.89 1.82
C LEU A 114 13.20 -5.60 0.47
N ALA A 115 13.52 -4.93 -0.64
CA ALA A 115 13.41 -5.53 -1.96
C ALA A 115 14.35 -6.73 -2.15
N THR A 116 15.51 -6.74 -1.50
CA THR A 116 16.48 -7.84 -1.59
C THR A 116 16.02 -9.04 -0.78
N MET A 117 15.54 -8.82 0.44
CA MET A 117 14.94 -9.86 1.30
C MET A 117 13.78 -10.53 0.57
N LEU A 118 12.81 -9.74 0.08
CA LEU A 118 11.63 -10.28 -0.60
C LEU A 118 12.00 -11.06 -1.87
N ARG A 119 13.01 -10.60 -2.62
CA ARG A 119 13.48 -11.34 -3.80
C ARG A 119 14.10 -12.69 -3.43
N LEU A 120 14.84 -12.76 -2.33
CA LEU A 120 15.43 -14.01 -1.84
C LEU A 120 14.34 -14.98 -1.39
N GLU A 121 13.42 -14.53 -0.56
CA GLU A 121 12.26 -15.30 -0.08
C GLU A 121 11.45 -15.91 -1.22
N LEU A 122 11.09 -15.09 -2.22
CA LEU A 122 10.32 -15.56 -3.38
C LEU A 122 11.09 -16.59 -4.22
N ARG A 123 12.42 -16.46 -4.29
CA ARG A 123 13.28 -17.42 -5.00
C ARG A 123 13.37 -18.74 -4.27
N GLU A 124 13.63 -18.73 -2.97
CA GLU A 124 13.68 -19.93 -2.10
C GLU A 124 12.37 -20.71 -2.23
N ARG A 125 11.22 -20.03 -2.07
CA ARG A 125 9.89 -20.62 -2.26
C ARG A 125 9.71 -21.28 -3.62
N SER A 126 10.15 -20.61 -4.68
CA SER A 126 10.05 -21.15 -6.04
C SER A 126 10.90 -22.41 -6.23
N VAL A 127 12.08 -22.47 -5.61
CA VAL A 127 12.97 -23.65 -5.67
C VAL A 127 12.34 -24.82 -4.92
N HIS A 128 11.75 -24.56 -3.75
CA HIS A 128 11.12 -25.56 -2.90
C HIS A 128 9.70 -25.96 -3.33
N ARG A 129 9.16 -25.33 -4.39
CA ARG A 129 7.77 -25.51 -4.87
C ARG A 129 6.73 -25.25 -3.77
N GLU A 130 7.01 -24.25 -2.93
CA GLU A 130 6.08 -23.79 -1.91
C GLU A 130 4.94 -22.96 -2.51
N GLU A 131 3.95 -22.67 -1.67
CA GLU A 131 2.86 -21.76 -2.00
C GLU A 131 3.38 -20.37 -2.39
N ALA A 132 2.87 -19.87 -3.53
CA ALA A 132 3.30 -18.58 -4.07
C ALA A 132 2.72 -17.40 -3.28
N VAL A 133 3.56 -16.38 -3.05
CA VAL A 133 3.17 -15.09 -2.47
C VAL A 133 3.38 -14.00 -3.52
N ARG A 134 2.35 -13.22 -3.80
CA ARG A 134 2.45 -12.04 -4.66
C ARG A 134 2.93 -10.87 -3.83
N VAL A 135 3.94 -10.18 -4.33
CA VAL A 135 4.53 -8.99 -3.69
C VAL A 135 4.38 -7.79 -4.62
N GLU A 136 3.93 -6.66 -4.07
CA GLU A 136 3.88 -5.37 -4.74
C GLU A 136 4.63 -4.33 -3.90
N LEU A 137 5.68 -3.74 -4.47
CA LEU A 137 6.45 -2.66 -3.85
C LEU A 137 5.80 -1.32 -4.13
N ASP A 138 5.74 -0.47 -3.10
CA ASP A 138 5.15 0.85 -3.11
C ASP A 138 3.78 0.88 -3.81
N PRO A 139 2.82 0.04 -3.34
CA PRO A 139 1.53 -0.07 -3.99
C PRO A 139 0.77 1.25 -3.89
N THR A 140 -0.02 1.56 -4.92
CA THR A 140 -0.91 2.74 -4.91
C THR A 140 -2.07 2.61 -3.92
N VAL A 141 -2.38 1.38 -3.51
CA VAL A 141 -3.42 1.04 -2.54
C VAL A 141 -2.84 0.05 -1.51
N LEU A 142 -2.86 0.43 -0.23
CA LEU A 142 -2.27 -0.36 0.84
C LEU A 142 -3.08 -1.62 1.21
N TRP A 143 -4.41 -1.56 1.15
CA TRP A 143 -5.33 -2.58 1.66
C TRP A 143 -6.42 -2.98 0.68
#